data_AF-A0A4Y9K4Y2-F1
#
_entry.id   AF-A0A4Y9K4Y2-F1
#
_cell.length_a   1.000
_cell.length_b   1.000
_cell.length_c   1.000
_cell.angle_alpha   90.00
_cell.angle_beta   90.00
_cell.angle_gamma   90.00
#
_symmetry.space_group_name_H-M   'P 1'
#
loop_
_entity.id
_entity.type
_entity.pdbx_description
1 polymer ?
#
loop_
_entity_poly.entity_id
_entity_poly.type
_entity_poly.pdbx_seq_one_letter_code
_entity_poly.pdbx_strand_id
1 'polypeptide(L)' 'MNKFGELLTFLYMLITSTWGLLTFPLCVYAAFKDFKADEIMWAALDIYTLFVGIIRGLMYLFGWL' A
#
# COMPACT_ATOMS: atom_id res chain seq x y z
N MET A 1 22.45 14.05 20.18
CA MET A 1 21.02 13.79 20.41
C MET A 1 20.88 12.92 21.64
N ASN A 2 19.82 13.07 22.41
CA ASN A 2 19.47 12.17 23.51
C ASN A 2 18.94 10.85 22.94
N LYS A 3 19.21 9.72 23.62
CA LYS A 3 18.85 8.35 23.17
C LYS A 3 17.37 8.21 22.75
N PHE A 4 16.48 8.99 23.37
CA PHE A 4 15.07 9.05 23.01
C PHE A 4 14.82 9.62 21.60
N GLY A 5 15.55 10.67 21.20
CA GLY A 5 15.42 11.26 19.87
C GLY A 5 15.95 10.35 18.76
N GLU A 6 17.00 9.57 19.03
CA GLU A 6 17.52 8.55 18.11
C GLU A 6 16.51 7.42 17.90
N LEU A 7 15.87 6.94 18.98
CA LEU A 7 14.81 5.94 18.89
C LEU A 7 13.63 6.44 18.06
N LEU A 8 13.16 7.67 18.29
CA LEU A 8 12.06 8.25 17.54
C LEU A 8 12.38 8.38 16.05
N THR A 9 13.60 8.83 15.73
CA THR A 9 14.07 8.96 14.35
C THR A 9 14.16 7.59 13.66
N PHE A 10 14.66 6.57 14.37
CA PHE A 10 14.69 5.20 13.87
C PHE A 10 13.29 4.65 13.58
N LEU A 11 12.34 4.82 14.51
CA LEU A 11 10.95 4.39 14.32
C LEU A 11 10.28 5.09 13.14
N TYR A 12 10.51 6.40 12.98
CA TYR A 12 10.00 7.16 11.84
C TYR A 12 10.57 6.65 10.51
N MET A 13 11.88 6.39 10.44
CA MET A 13 12.51 5.81 9.24
C MET A 13 12.01 4.40 8.96
N LEU A 14 11.80 3.57 9.99
CA LEU A 14 11.25 2.24 9.84
C LEU A 14 9.84 2.26 9.24
N ILE A 15 8.95 3.11 9.77
CA ILE A 15 7.57 3.23 9.30
C ILE A 15 7.51 3.78 7.87
N THR A 16 8.29 4.82 7.57
CA THR A 16 8.26 5.43 6.23
C THR A 16 8.88 4.53 5.17
N SER A 17 9.95 3.78 5.50
CA SER A 17 10.56 2.81 4.58
C SER A 17 9.68 1.59 4.34
N THR A 18 9.05 1.04 5.38
CA THR A 18 8.08 -0.07 5.23
C THR A 18 6.84 0.37 4.48
N TRP A 19 6.31 1.57 4.75
CA TRP A 19 5.20 2.13 3.98
C TRP A 19 5.55 2.25 2.50
N GLY A 20 6.69 2.87 2.17
CA GLY A 20 7.17 2.99 0.79
C GLY A 20 7.34 1.65 0.08
N LEU A 21 7.89 0.64 0.78
CA LEU A 21 8.07 -0.71 0.24
C LEU A 21 6.74 -1.43 -0.04
N LEU A 22 5.73 -1.22 0.80
CA LEU A 22 4.42 -1.89 0.68
C LEU A 22 3.47 -1.19 -0.29
N THR A 23 3.70 0.09 -0.58
CA THR A 23 2.84 0.93 -1.43
C THR A 23 2.63 0.31 -2.82
N PHE A 24 3.72 0.02 -3.53
CA PHE A 24 3.66 -0.50 -4.90
C PHE A 24 3.13 -1.94 -4.97
N PRO A 25 3.58 -2.90 -4.12
CA PRO A 25 2.99 -4.23 -4.07
C PRO A 25 1.49 -4.25 -3.77
N LEU A 26 0.98 -3.37 -2.90
CA LEU A 26 -0.45 -3.30 -2.59
C LEU A 26 -1.28 -2.84 -3.79
N CYS A 27 -0.83 -1.82 -4.52
CA CYS A 27 -1.47 -1.40 -5.78
C CYS A 27 -1.50 -2.52 -6.81
N VAL A 28 -0.38 -3.23 -7.00
CA VAL A 28 -0.30 -4.36 -7.94
C VAL A 28 -1.23 -5.50 -7.51
N TYR A 29 -1.29 -5.79 -6.21
CA TYR A 29 -2.17 -6.80 -5.66
C TYR A 29 -3.65 -6.47 -5.90
N ALA A 30 -4.05 -5.22 -5.65
CA ALA A 30 -5.41 -4.75 -5.91
C ALA A 30 -5.78 -4.85 -7.39
N ALA A 31 -4.89 -4.37 -8.27
CA ALA A 31 -5.10 -4.45 -9.71
C ALA A 31 -5.20 -5.90 -10.22
N PHE A 32 -4.44 -6.82 -9.65
CA PHE A 32 -4.51 -8.24 -10.01
C PHE A 32 -5.81 -8.90 -9.53
N LYS A 33 -6.33 -8.49 -8.37
CA LYS A 33 -7.63 -8.93 -7.86
C LYS A 33 -8.77 -8.42 -8.74
N ASP A 34 -8.75 -7.15 -9.11
CA ASP A 34 -9.72 -6.54 -10.02
C ASP A 34 -9.68 -7.16 -11.41
N PHE A 35 -8.48 -7.39 -11.95
CA PHE A 35 -8.33 -8.02 -13.26
C PHE A 35 -8.93 -9.44 -13.28
N LYS A 36 -8.84 -10.17 -12.16
CA LYS A 36 -9.48 -11.49 -12.01
C LYS A 36 -11.01 -11.41 -11.86
N ALA A 37 -11.54 -10.26 -11.48
CA ALA A 37 -12.97 -9.99 -11.36
C ALA A 37 -13.56 -9.35 -12.63
N ASP A 38 -12.79 -9.31 -13.73
CA ASP A 38 -13.13 -8.60 -14.98
C ASP A 38 -13.35 -7.08 -14.81
N GLU A 39 -12.86 -6.50 -13.72
CA GLU A 39 -12.98 -5.09 -13.38
C GLU A 39 -11.79 -4.26 -13.91
N ILE A 40 -11.56 -4.28 -15.22
CA ILE A 40 -10.36 -3.69 -15.86
C ILE A 40 -10.21 -2.18 -15.56
N MET A 41 -11.33 -1.45 -15.49
CA MET A 41 -11.32 -0.02 -15.14
C MET A 41 -10.78 0.22 -13.72
N TRP A 42 -11.18 -0.63 -12.78
CA TRP A 42 -10.74 -0.57 -11.39
C TRP A 42 -9.28 -1.02 -11.25
N ALA A 43 -8.88 -2.06 -11.99
CA ALA A 43 -7.49 -2.49 -12.04
C ALA A 43 -6.55 -1.38 -12.57
N ALA A 44 -6.97 -0.65 -13.59
CA ALA A 44 -6.23 0.50 -14.10
C ALA A 44 -6.16 1.63 -13.06
N LEU A 45 -7.29 1.95 -12.40
CA LEU A 45 -7.35 2.95 -11.34
C LEU A 45 -6.39 2.62 -10.19
N ASP A 46 -6.29 1.37 -9.77
CA ASP A 46 -5.41 0.95 -8.67
C ASP A 46 -3.91 1.16 -8.97
N ILE A 47 -3.51 1.08 -10.24
CA ILE A 47 -2.13 1.34 -10.67
C ILE A 47 -1.89 2.84 -10.89
N TYR A 48 -2.82 3.54 -11.54
CA TYR A 48 -2.66 4.97 -11.86
C TYR A 48 -2.83 5.88 -10.65
N THR A 49 -3.65 5.47 -9.68
CA THR A 49 -3.93 6.24 -8.47
C THR A 49 -3.43 5.47 -7.25
N LEU A 50 -2.15 5.67 -6.93
CA LEU A 50 -1.47 5.00 -5.81
C LEU A 50 -2.31 4.99 -4.52
N PHE A 51 -2.94 6.11 -4.17
CA PHE A 51 -3.76 6.20 -2.96
C PHE A 51 -4.96 5.24 -2.97
N VAL A 52 -5.66 5.12 -4.10
CA VAL A 52 -6.82 4.22 -4.24
C VAL A 52 -6.36 2.77 -4.25
N GLY A 53 -5.31 2.45 -5.01
CA GLY A 53 -4.77 1.10 -5.09
C GLY A 53 -4.22 0.58 -3.76
N ILE A 54 -3.63 1.45 -2.92
CA ILE A 54 -3.20 1.07 -1.57
C ILE A 54 -4.40 0.72 -0.70
N ILE A 55 -5.41 1.61 -0.67
CA ILE A 55 -6.60 1.41 0.17
C ILE A 55 -7.32 0.12 -0.26
N ARG A 56 -7.55 -0.06 -1.55
CA ARG A 56 -8.22 -1.25 -2.08
C ARG A 56 -7.36 -2.49 -1.94
N GLY A 57 -6.05 -2.39 -2.12
CA GLY A 57 -5.11 -3.48 -1.84
C GLY A 57 -5.15 -3.94 -0.38
N LEU A 58 -5.25 -3.01 0.58
CA LEU A 58 -5.48 -3.33 1.99
C LEU A 58 -6.85 -3.97 2.21
N MET A 59 -7.91 -3.44 1.60
CA MET A 59 -9.26 -4.02 1.69
C MET A 59 -9.29 -5.47 1.18
N TYR A 60 -8.65 -5.77 0.04
CA TYR A 60 -8.50 -7.13 -0.46
C TYR A 60 -7.67 -8.02 0.48
N LEU A 61 -6.60 -7.49 1.08
CA LEU A 61 -5.74 -8.24 2.01
C LEU A 61 -6.50 -8.65 3.28
N PHE A 62 -7.40 -7.79 3.76
CA PHE A 62 -8.25 -8.05 4.93
C PHE A 62 -9.61 -8.68 4.60
N GLY A 63 -9.88 -8.99 3.32
CA GLY A 63 -11.09 -9.67 2.88
C GLY A 63 -12.36 -8.81 2.95
N TRP A 64 -12.23 -7.50 2.81
CA TRP A 64 -13.35 -6.54 2.81
C TRP A 64 -13.95 -6.32 1.41
N LEU A 65 -13.20 -6.67 0.37
CA LEU A 65 -13.60 -6.76 -1.05
C LEU A 65 -13.22 -8.16 -1.56
#